data_AF-A0A1F5AAR4-F1
#
_entry.id   AF-A0A1F5AAR4-F1
#
_cell.length_a   1.000
_cell.length_b   1.000
_cell.length_c   1.000
_cell.angle_alpha   90.00
_cell.angle_beta   90.00
_cell.angle_gamma   90.00
#
_symmetry.space_group_name_H-M   'P 1'
#
loop_
_entity.id
_entity.type
_entity.pdbx_description
1 polymer ?
#
loop_
_entity_poly.entity_id
_entity_poly.type
_entity_poly.pdbx_seq_one_letter_code
_entity_poly.pdbx_strand_id
1 'polypeptide(L)'
;MPMGGYNTRVDYRGDAYIVQTQDKGLGARYIESLIYKSGRLLASKRASYSAFLDSPDVTERVERMMEEQHKAILGQIVEGRYD
;
A
#
# COMPACT_ATOMS: atom_id res chain seq x y z
N MET A 1 -11.59 -14.77 2.70
CA MET A 1 -10.13 -14.99 2.65
C MET A 1 -9.47 -13.62 2.72
N PRO A 2 -8.34 -13.41 3.43
CA PRO A 2 -7.69 -12.11 3.40
C PRO A 2 -7.32 -11.79 1.95
N MET A 3 -7.84 -10.68 1.44
CA MET A 3 -7.59 -10.24 0.07
C MET A 3 -6.09 -10.01 -0.10
N GLY A 4 -5.53 -10.64 -1.13
CA GLY A 4 -4.09 -10.70 -1.36
C GLY A 4 -3.50 -9.31 -1.39
N GLY A 5 -2.56 -9.04 -0.48
CA GLY A 5 -1.82 -7.79 -0.50
C GLY A 5 -1.08 -7.61 -1.82
N TYR A 6 -0.97 -6.36 -2.28
CA TYR A 6 -0.17 -6.02 -3.45
C TYR A 6 1.31 -6.06 -3.10
N ASN A 7 2.13 -6.70 -3.94
CA ASN A 7 3.58 -6.65 -3.83
C ASN A 7 4.17 -6.39 -5.21
N THR A 8 4.85 -5.25 -5.36
CA THR A 8 5.47 -4.83 -6.61
C THR A 8 6.90 -4.40 -6.34
N ARG A 9 7.82 -4.95 -7.12
CA ARG A 9 9.21 -4.48 -7.19
C ARG A 9 9.34 -3.48 -8.33
N VAL A 10 10.00 -2.36 -8.07
CA VAL A 10 10.31 -1.32 -9.05
C VAL A 10 11.79 -1.00 -8.98
N ASP A 11 12.49 -1.12 -10.10
CA ASP A 11 13.88 -0.70 -10.21
C ASP A 11 13.91 0.73 -10.79
N TYR A 12 14.46 1.69 -10.05
CA TYR A 12 14.51 3.11 -10.42
C TYR A 12 15.88 3.70 -10.09
N ARG A 13 16.53 4.34 -11.07
CA ARG A 13 17.86 4.98 -10.94
C ARG A 13 18.97 4.09 -10.35
N GLY A 14 18.88 2.78 -10.53
CA GLY A 14 19.86 1.81 -10.00
C GLY A 14 19.55 1.32 -8.59
N ASP A 15 18.48 1.82 -7.96
CA ASP A 15 17.96 1.32 -6.69
C ASP A 15 16.76 0.41 -6.91
N ALA A 16 16.68 -0.67 -6.13
CA ALA A 16 15.54 -1.58 -6.12
C ALA A 16 14.58 -1.19 -4.99
N TYR A 17 13.38 -0.77 -5.37
CA TYR A 17 12.28 -0.47 -4.46
C TYR A 17 11.31 -1.65 -4.41
N ILE A 18 10.79 -1.95 -3.22
CA ILE A 18 9.73 -2.93 -3.04
C ILE A 18 8.57 -2.23 -2.35
N VAL A 19 7.41 -2.24 -2.98
CA VAL A 19 6.17 -1.70 -2.43
C VAL A 19 5.27 -2.87 -2.08
N GLN A 20 4.98 -3.02 -0.79
CA GLN A 20 4.01 -3.99 -0.30
C GLN A 20 2.81 -3.24 0.25
N THR A 21 1.59 -3.66 -0.03
CA THR A 21 0.35 -3.04 0.47
C THR A 21 -0.59 -4.12 0.95
N GLN A 22 -0.99 -4.05 2.21
CA GLN A 22 -1.77 -5.09 2.89
C GLN A 22 -2.87 -4.47 3.73
N ASP A 23 -4.04 -5.11 3.74
CA ASP A 23 -5.06 -4.85 4.75
C ASP A 23 -4.65 -5.52 6.07
N LYS A 24 -4.71 -4.79 7.18
CA LYS A 24 -4.47 -5.36 8.51
C LYS A 24 -5.72 -6.00 9.13
N GLY A 25 -6.83 -6.02 8.39
CA GLY A 25 -8.08 -6.64 8.78
C GLY A 25 -8.98 -5.71 9.60
N LEU A 26 -10.23 -6.14 9.73
CA LEU A 26 -11.33 -5.41 10.41
C LEU A 26 -11.06 -5.09 11.89
N GLY A 27 -10.12 -5.78 12.53
CA GLY A 27 -9.67 -5.45 13.90
C GLY A 27 -8.80 -4.18 13.94
N ALA A 28 -7.92 -4.03 12.95
CA ALA A 28 -7.02 -2.89 12.82
C ALA A 28 -7.66 -1.72 12.04
N ARG A 29 -8.54 -2.01 11.07
CA ARG A 29 -9.34 -1.02 10.32
C ARG A 29 -8.49 -0.05 9.48
N TYR A 30 -7.32 -0.51 9.03
CA TYR A 30 -6.45 0.25 8.16
C TYR A 30 -5.68 -0.64 7.18
N ILE A 31 -5.35 -0.03 6.04
CA ILE A 31 -4.44 -0.54 5.04
C ILE A 31 -3.05 0.02 5.34
N GLU A 32 -2.04 -0.82 5.23
CA GLU A 32 -0.64 -0.44 5.39
C GLU A 32 0.13 -0.71 4.10
N SER A 33 0.85 0.30 3.62
CA SER A 33 1.87 0.15 2.59
C SER A 33 3.26 0.32 3.17
N LEU A 34 4.17 -0.57 2.82
CA LEU A 34 5.57 -0.56 3.19
C LEU A 34 6.41 -0.36 1.93
N ILE A 35 7.36 0.57 1.99
CA ILE A 35 8.26 0.91 0.90
C ILE A 35 9.66 0.56 1.36
N TYR A 36 10.25 -0.44 0.73
CA TYR A 36 11.64 -0.82 0.96
C TYR A 36 12.51 -0.30 -0.16
N LYS A 37 13.74 0.09 0.17
CA LYS A 37 14.81 0.44 -0.76
C LYS A 37 16.03 -0.40 -0.39
N SER A 38 16.51 -1.25 -1.30
CA SER A 38 17.70 -2.09 -1.09
C SER A 38 17.68 -2.88 0.24
N GLY A 39 16.51 -3.44 0.60
CA GLY A 39 16.31 -4.25 1.81
C GLY A 39 16.03 -3.46 3.10
N ARG A 40 16.06 -2.13 3.08
CA ARG A 40 15.73 -1.27 4.22
C ARG A 40 14.36 -0.64 4.07
N LEU A 41 13.57 -0.61 5.14
CA LEU A 41 12.31 0.14 5.15
C LEU A 41 12.62 1.64 5.01
N LEU A 42 12.17 2.24 3.92
CA LEU A 42 12.33 3.64 3.62
C LEU A 42 11.18 4.46 4.19
N ALA A 43 9.95 4.00 3.95
CA ALA A 43 8.74 4.67 4.41
C ALA A 43 7.59 3.68 4.59
N SER A 44 6.62 4.07 5.41
CA SER A 44 5.35 3.36 5.54
C SER A 44 4.19 4.35 5.43
N LYS A 45 3.11 3.93 4.79
CA LYS A 45 1.88 4.71 4.66
C LYS A 45 0.71 3.92 5.19
N ARG A 46 -0.10 4.54 6.05
CA ARG A 46 -1.30 3.92 6.61
C ARG A 46 -2.52 4.72 6.21
N ALA A 47 -3.58 4.04 5.80
CA ALA A 47 -4.87 4.64 5.51
C ALA A 47 -5.95 3.90 6.29
N SER A 48 -6.64 4.61 7.19
CA SER A 48 -7.79 4.03 7.88
C SER A 48 -9.02 4.07 6.99
N TYR A 49 -9.78 2.98 7.01
CA TYR A 49 -11.10 2.89 6.39
C TYR A 49 -12.22 2.81 7.45
N SER A 50 -11.92 3.20 8.69
CA SER A 50 -12.85 3.18 9.82
C SER A 50 -14.16 3.92 9.54
N ALA A 51 -14.12 4.96 8.70
CA ALA A 51 -15.29 5.74 8.30
C ALA A 51 -16.32 4.97 7.44
N PHE A 52 -15.97 3.81 6.89
CA PHE A 52 -16.83 3.05 5.96
C PHE A 52 -17.10 1.62 6.43
N LEU A 53 -16.81 1.31 7.70
CA LEU A 53 -16.96 -0.04 8.26
C LEU A 53 -18.41 -0.56 8.24
N ASP A 54 -19.38 0.34 8.41
CA ASP A 54 -20.81 0.01 8.34
C ASP A 54 -21.36 -0.06 6.91
N SER A 55 -20.52 0.16 5.89
CA SER A 55 -20.95 0.06 4.50
C SER A 55 -21.02 -1.41 4.09
N PRO A 56 -22.09 -1.86 3.42
CA PRO A 56 -22.19 -3.24 2.93
C PRO A 56 -21.06 -3.58 1.94
N ASP A 57 -20.54 -2.57 1.25
CA ASP A 57 -19.45 -2.68 0.26
C ASP A 57 -18.05 -2.40 0.84
N VAL A 58 -17.87 -2.50 2.16
CA VAL A 58 -16.58 -2.21 2.83
C VAL A 58 -15.42 -2.98 2.19
N THR A 59 -15.64 -4.24 1.84
CA THR A 59 -14.63 -5.12 1.25
C THR A 59 -14.13 -4.59 -0.10
N GLU A 60 -15.04 -4.31 -1.04
CA GLU A 60 -14.70 -3.76 -2.36
C GLU A 60 -14.01 -2.38 -2.23
N ARG A 61 -14.49 -1.58 -1.27
CA ARG A 61 -13.91 -0.27 -0.99
C ARG A 61 -12.48 -0.38 -0.45
N VAL A 62 -12.22 -1.35 0.43
CA VAL A 62 -10.87 -1.63 0.95
C VAL A 62 -9.95 -2.08 -0.18
N GLU A 63 -10.39 -2.97 -1.06
CA GLU A 63 -9.58 -3.38 -2.23
C GLU A 63 -9.22 -2.20 -3.12
N ARG A 64 -10.21 -1.36 -3.45
CA ARG A 64 -9.96 -0.17 -4.26
C ARG A 64 -9.00 0.80 -3.57
N MET A 65 -9.16 1.03 -2.27
CA MET A 65 -8.24 1.86 -1.49
C MET A 65 -6.82 1.29 -1.48
N MET A 66 -6.68 -0.04 -1.38
CA MET A 66 -5.37 -0.70 -1.46
C MET A 66 -4.73 -0.48 -2.83
N GLU A 67 -5.48 -0.67 -3.91
CA GLU A 67 -5.00 -0.49 -5.28
C GLU A 67 -4.58 0.97 -5.54
N GLU A 68 -5.44 1.93 -5.18
CA GLU A 68 -5.18 3.37 -5.36
C GLU A 68 -3.96 3.80 -4.55
N GLN A 69 -3.83 3.37 -3.29
CA GLN A 69 -2.66 3.66 -2.46
C GLN A 69 -1.39 3.04 -3.05
N HIS A 70 -1.47 1.81 -3.54
CA HIS A 70 -0.34 1.11 -4.14
C HIS A 70 0.15 1.83 -5.40
N LYS A 71 -0.74 2.12 -6.35
CA LYS A 71 -0.43 2.86 -7.58
C LYS A 71 0.14 4.24 -7.31
N ALA A 72 -0.42 4.96 -6.33
CA ALA A 72 0.09 6.28 -5.96
C ALA A 72 1.53 6.22 -5.44
N ILE A 73 1.90 5.19 -4.67
CA ILE A 73 3.27 5.01 -4.18
C ILE A 73 4.23 4.67 -5.32
N LEU A 74 3.83 3.77 -6.24
CA LEU A 74 4.64 3.45 -7.42
C LEU A 74 4.93 4.70 -8.25
N GLY A 75 3.92 5.55 -8.48
CA GLY A 75 4.08 6.85 -9.14
C GLY A 75 5.11 7.73 -8.44
N GLN A 76 4.99 7.89 -7.12
CA GLN A 76 5.93 8.69 -6.32
C GLN A 76 7.37 8.17 -6.39
N ILE A 77 7.60 6.86 -6.52
CA ILE A 77 8.95 6.28 -6.71
C ILE A 77 9.50 6.71 -8.07
N VAL A 78 8.71 6.60 -9.13
CA VAL A 78 9.12 6.98 -10.49
C VAL A 78 9.32 8.49 -10.63
N GLU A 79 8.55 9.29 -9.86
CA GLU A 79 8.74 10.74 -9.74
C GLU A 79 9.99 11.13 -8.93
N GLY A 80 10.70 10.18 -8.32
CA GLY A 80 11.91 10.43 -7.53
C GLY A 80 11.63 11.01 -6.14
N ARG A 81 10.43 10.86 -5.60
CA ARG A 81 10.06 11.37 -4.27
C ARG A 81 10.77 10.65 -3.11
N TYR A 82 11.40 9.52 -3.41
CA TYR A 82 12.07 8.60 -2.49
C TYR A 82 13.58 8.44 -2.80
N ASP A 83 14.10 9.28 -3.72
CA ASP A 83 15.52 9.35 -4.10
C ASP A 83 16.35 10.09 -3.03
#